data_AF-A0A0J7KUI7-F1
#
_entry.id   AF-A0A0J7KUI7-F1
#
_cell.length_a   1.000
_cell.length_b   1.000
_cell.length_c   1.000
_cell.angle_alpha   90.00
_cell.angle_beta   90.00
_cell.angle_gamma   90.00
#
_symmetry.space_group_name_H-M   'P 1'
#
loop_
_entity.id
_entity.type
_entity.pdbx_description
1 polymer ?
#
loop_
_entity_poly.entity_id
_entity_poly.type
_entity_poly.pdbx_seq_one_letter_code
_entity_poly.pdbx_strand_id
1 'polypeptide(L)'
;MTLACDMSMPRTKVCPRRAAYWWTEEIAALRRVSVHARRAYTRARRRGNAARTQEAWKESRTTRDFLRTAIRRFNARAWDELILFLDGDLWGRLYKIVREKLHRWAPPITETLDPPFLEEILTALFSTKEYEGEPIPLKEPPMWDEEYGIIQGEIGEAVKRLGTRKAPGPDSIPGKA
;
A
#
# COMPACT_ATOMS: atom_id res chain seq x y z
N MET A 1 35.77 19.40 -20.06
CA MET A 1 34.74 20.04 -19.21
C MET A 1 33.54 19.14 -18.90
N THR A 2 33.28 18.06 -19.64
CA THR A 2 32.12 17.17 -19.45
C THR A 2 32.19 16.35 -18.15
N LEU A 3 33.36 15.83 -17.78
CA LEU A 3 33.57 15.04 -16.56
C LEU A 3 33.23 15.80 -15.27
N ALA A 4 33.59 17.09 -15.20
CA ALA A 4 33.28 17.91 -14.03
C ALA A 4 31.77 18.18 -13.90
N CYS A 5 31.07 18.35 -15.02
CA CYS A 5 29.62 18.53 -15.05
C CYS A 5 28.86 17.23 -14.72
N ASP A 6 29.32 16.07 -15.19
CA ASP A 6 28.70 14.78 -14.86
C ASP A 6 28.91 14.38 -13.39
N MET A 7 30.02 14.82 -12.77
CA MET A 7 30.31 14.61 -11.35
C MET A 7 29.54 15.58 -10.44
N SER A 8 29.30 16.82 -10.89
CA SER A 8 28.52 17.81 -10.13
C SER A 8 27.00 17.66 -10.31
N MET A 9 26.56 17.04 -11.41
CA MET A 9 25.16 16.74 -11.70
C MET A 9 24.96 15.28 -12.14
N PRO A 10 25.16 14.29 -11.24
CA PRO A 10 24.98 12.90 -11.59
C PRO A 10 23.52 12.65 -11.99
N ARG A 11 23.31 12.23 -13.24
CA ARG A 11 21.98 11.88 -13.75
C ARG A 11 21.38 10.75 -12.91
N THR A 12 20.16 10.97 -12.42
CA THR A 12 19.41 9.97 -11.68
C THR A 12 19.27 8.72 -12.55
N LYS A 13 19.93 7.63 -12.18
CA LYS A 13 19.76 6.34 -12.86
C LYS A 13 18.30 5.94 -12.72
N VAL A 14 17.68 5.52 -13.83
CA VAL A 14 16.33 4.96 -13.79
C VAL A 14 16.40 3.66 -13.02
N CYS A 15 16.13 3.71 -11.71
CA CYS A 15 16.00 2.52 -10.90
C CYS A 15 14.81 1.71 -11.44
N PRO A 16 14.95 0.40 -11.71
CA PRO A 16 13.82 -0.42 -12.06
C PRO A 16 12.77 -0.28 -10.96
N ARG A 17 11.54 0.09 -11.33
CA ARG A 17 10.43 0.17 -10.38
C ARG A 17 10.30 -1.21 -9.74
N ARG A 18 10.46 -1.29 -8.42
CA ARG A 18 10.26 -2.54 -7.67
C ARG A 18 8.85 -3.05 -7.98
N ALA A 19 8.78 -4.28 -8.46
CA ALA A 19 7.53 -4.95 -8.74
C ALA A 19 6.71 -4.98 -7.44
N ALA A 20 5.41 -4.67 -7.52
CA ALA A 20 4.55 -4.82 -6.35
C ALA A 20 4.66 -6.26 -5.83
N TYR A 21 4.46 -6.48 -4.53
CA TYR A 21 4.65 -7.82 -3.93
C TYR A 21 3.75 -8.91 -4.58
N TRP A 22 2.65 -8.50 -5.23
CA TRP A 22 1.72 -9.34 -5.98
C TRP A 22 2.01 -9.39 -7.49
N TRP A 23 3.08 -8.74 -7.97
CA TRP A 23 3.41 -8.63 -9.38
C TRP A 23 4.26 -9.81 -9.86
N THR A 24 3.74 -10.56 -10.80
CA THR A 24 4.39 -11.75 -11.37
C THR A 24 4.64 -11.60 -12.87
N GLU A 25 5.52 -12.45 -13.44
CA GLU A 25 5.76 -12.45 -14.90
C GLU A 25 4.49 -12.81 -15.68
N GLU A 26 3.58 -13.60 -15.10
CA GLU A 26 2.27 -13.90 -15.68
C GLU A 26 1.41 -12.63 -15.85
N ILE A 27 1.31 -11.79 -14.81
CA ILE A 27 0.60 -10.50 -14.88
C ILE A 27 1.29 -9.57 -15.88
N ALA A 28 2.63 -9.58 -15.93
CA ALA A 28 3.38 -8.78 -16.89
C ALA A 28 3.07 -9.19 -18.34
N ALA A 29 3.05 -10.50 -18.63
CA ALA A 29 2.68 -11.03 -19.94
C ALA A 29 1.24 -10.67 -20.33
N LEU A 30 0.27 -10.90 -19.43
CA LEU A 30 -1.14 -10.53 -19.65
C LEU A 30 -1.31 -9.03 -19.90
N ARG A 31 -0.54 -8.19 -19.19
CA ARG A 31 -0.55 -6.74 -19.38
C ARG A 31 0.02 -6.35 -20.75
N ARG A 32 1.10 -6.99 -21.22
CA ARG A 32 1.64 -6.75 -22.57
C ARG A 32 0.58 -7.05 -23.63
N VAL A 33 -0.10 -8.20 -23.53
CA VAL A 33 -1.17 -8.61 -24.45
C VAL A 33 -2.36 -7.64 -24.40
N SER A 34 -2.85 -7.30 -23.20
CA SER A 34 -3.98 -6.37 -23.04
C SER A 34 -3.67 -4.97 -23.59
N VAL A 35 -2.45 -4.45 -23.37
CA VAL A 35 -2.01 -3.17 -23.93
C VAL A 35 -1.91 -3.25 -25.45
N HIS A 36 -1.40 -4.36 -26.00
CA HIS A 36 -1.35 -4.57 -27.44
C HIS A 36 -2.74 -4.56 -28.07
N ALA A 37 -3.68 -5.35 -27.53
CA ALA A 37 -5.06 -5.43 -28.01
C ALA A 37 -5.78 -4.07 -27.92
N ARG A 38 -5.60 -3.32 -26.81
CA ARG A 38 -6.14 -1.96 -26.67
C ARG A 38 -5.59 -1.01 -27.74
N ARG A 39 -4.28 -1.09 -28.04
CA ARG A 39 -3.65 -0.28 -29.09
C ARG A 39 -4.18 -0.66 -30.48
N ALA A 40 -4.35 -1.96 -30.75
CA ALA A 40 -4.95 -2.45 -32.00
C ALA A 40 -6.37 -1.90 -32.19
N TYR A 41 -7.23 -2.01 -31.17
CA TYR A 41 -8.57 -1.41 -31.18
C TYR A 41 -8.54 0.10 -31.43
N THR A 42 -7.68 0.84 -30.70
CA THR A 42 -7.56 2.30 -30.85
C THR A 42 -7.16 2.69 -32.28
N ARG A 43 -6.27 1.92 -32.92
CA ARG A 43 -5.87 2.15 -34.31
C ARG A 43 -6.98 1.77 -35.30
N ALA A 44 -7.66 0.64 -35.10
CA ALA A 44 -8.77 0.20 -35.95
C ALA A 44 -9.91 1.24 -35.95
N ARG A 45 -10.26 1.75 -34.77
CA ARG A 45 -11.27 2.80 -34.59
C ARG A 45 -10.92 4.09 -35.35
N ARG A 46 -9.64 4.49 -35.35
CA ARG A 46 -9.17 5.67 -36.10
C ARG A 46 -9.23 5.49 -37.62
N ARG A 47 -9.16 4.24 -38.11
CA ARG A 47 -9.18 3.93 -39.55
C ARG A 47 -10.59 3.75 -40.13
N GLY A 48 -11.64 3.75 -39.28
CA GLY A 48 -13.03 3.72 -39.74
C GLY A 48 -13.56 2.37 -40.26
N ASN A 49 -12.80 1.27 -40.15
CA ASN A 49 -13.28 -0.05 -40.55
C ASN A 49 -14.12 -0.67 -39.42
N ALA A 50 -15.44 -0.71 -39.59
CA ALA A 50 -16.38 -1.15 -38.56
C ALA A 50 -16.19 -2.62 -38.13
N ALA A 51 -16.01 -3.54 -39.07
CA ALA A 51 -15.84 -4.97 -38.79
C ALA A 51 -14.56 -5.23 -37.98
N ARG A 52 -13.42 -4.69 -38.45
CA ARG A 52 -12.13 -4.80 -37.73
C ARG A 52 -12.14 -4.11 -36.38
N THR A 53 -12.88 -3.00 -36.26
CA THR A 53 -13.03 -2.29 -34.98
C THR A 53 -13.80 -3.13 -33.97
N GLN A 54 -14.87 -3.80 -34.41
CA GLN A 54 -15.69 -4.66 -33.55
C GLN A 54 -14.92 -5.89 -33.07
N GLU A 55 -14.16 -6.54 -33.95
CA GLU A 55 -13.30 -7.67 -33.59
C GLU A 55 -12.21 -7.24 -32.59
N ALA A 56 -11.48 -6.17 -32.89
CA ALA A 56 -10.44 -5.65 -32.00
C ALA A 56 -11.01 -5.16 -30.66
N TRP A 57 -12.25 -4.68 -30.63
CA TRP A 57 -12.94 -4.33 -29.38
C TRP A 57 -13.21 -5.56 -28.52
N LYS A 58 -13.73 -6.65 -29.11
CA LYS A 58 -13.97 -7.93 -28.41
C LYS A 58 -12.67 -8.50 -27.85
N GLU A 59 -11.60 -8.49 -28.64
CA GLU A 59 -10.28 -8.95 -28.21
C GLU A 59 -9.69 -8.07 -27.10
N SER A 60 -9.79 -6.74 -27.22
CA SER A 60 -9.34 -5.84 -26.16
C SER A 60 -10.15 -6.01 -24.87
N ARG A 61 -11.43 -6.34 -24.96
CA ARG A 61 -12.30 -6.58 -23.80
C ARG A 61 -11.92 -7.88 -23.10
N THR A 62 -11.83 -8.98 -23.84
CA THR A 62 -11.48 -10.31 -23.31
C THR A 62 -10.11 -10.30 -22.65
N THR A 63 -9.07 -9.79 -23.33
CA THR A 63 -7.71 -9.69 -22.76
C THR A 63 -7.64 -8.81 -21.51
N ARG A 64 -8.43 -7.73 -21.45
CA ARG A 64 -8.56 -6.90 -20.26
C ARG A 64 -9.27 -7.64 -19.13
N ASP A 65 -10.31 -8.41 -19.42
CA ASP A 65 -11.04 -9.19 -18.42
C ASP A 65 -10.15 -10.31 -17.86
N PHE A 66 -9.38 -11.00 -18.69
CA PHE A 66 -8.34 -11.95 -18.26
C PHE A 66 -7.31 -11.29 -17.33
N LEU A 67 -6.78 -10.12 -17.70
CA LEU A 67 -5.85 -9.37 -16.86
C LEU A 67 -6.48 -8.99 -15.50
N ARG A 68 -7.74 -8.53 -15.47
CA ARG A 68 -8.43 -8.20 -14.22
C ARG A 68 -8.63 -9.42 -13.33
N THR A 69 -9.05 -10.55 -13.89
CA THR A 69 -9.22 -11.80 -13.16
C THR A 69 -7.89 -12.30 -12.60
N ALA A 70 -6.83 -12.27 -13.40
CA ALA A 70 -5.48 -12.64 -12.95
C ALA A 70 -5.01 -11.72 -11.79
N ILE A 71 -5.12 -10.41 -11.94
CA ILE A 71 -4.76 -9.46 -10.86
C ILE A 71 -5.57 -9.75 -9.58
N ARG A 72 -6.88 -10.01 -9.69
CA ARG A 72 -7.71 -10.35 -8.51
C ARG A 72 -7.24 -11.63 -7.85
N ARG A 73 -6.98 -12.69 -8.63
CA ARG A 73 -6.48 -13.97 -8.13
C ARG A 73 -5.11 -13.83 -7.45
N PHE A 74 -4.19 -13.10 -8.06
CA PHE A 74 -2.85 -12.89 -7.51
C PHE A 74 -2.87 -12.00 -6.28
N ASN A 75 -3.68 -10.94 -6.26
CA ASN A 75 -3.86 -10.14 -5.06
C ASN A 75 -4.44 -10.99 -3.93
N ALA A 76 -5.50 -11.78 -4.18
CA ALA A 76 -6.08 -12.65 -3.16
C ALA A 76 -5.03 -13.61 -2.56
N ARG A 77 -4.27 -14.31 -3.42
CA ARG A 77 -3.17 -15.19 -2.97
C ARG A 77 -2.11 -14.45 -2.17
N ALA A 78 -1.68 -13.29 -2.64
CA ALA A 78 -0.66 -12.50 -1.96
C ALA A 78 -1.18 -11.94 -0.63
N TRP A 79 -2.50 -11.68 -0.50
CA TRP A 79 -3.15 -11.36 0.76
C TRP A 79 -3.20 -12.57 1.71
N ASP A 80 -3.56 -13.75 1.21
CA ASP A 80 -3.60 -14.99 2.01
C ASP A 80 -2.20 -15.35 2.54
N GLU A 81 -1.17 -15.30 1.70
CA GLU A 81 0.24 -15.50 2.09
C GLU A 81 0.70 -14.47 3.13
N LEU A 82 0.25 -13.23 2.99
CA LEU A 82 0.57 -12.16 3.92
C LEU A 82 -0.10 -12.38 5.29
N ILE A 83 -1.35 -12.87 5.33
CA ILE A 83 -2.05 -13.22 6.56
C ILE A 83 -1.39 -14.42 7.24
N LEU A 84 -1.03 -15.47 6.48
CA LEU A 84 -0.32 -16.63 7.03
C LEU A 84 1.04 -16.26 7.65
N PHE A 85 1.72 -15.25 7.09
CA PHE A 85 2.97 -14.73 7.66
C PHE A 85 2.74 -13.89 8.93
N LEU A 86 1.54 -13.33 9.10
CA LEU A 86 1.15 -12.47 10.24
C LEU A 86 1.20 -13.25 11.57
N ASP A 87 0.86 -14.53 11.55
CA ASP A 87 0.91 -15.42 12.73
C ASP A 87 2.34 -15.63 13.27
N GLY A 88 3.37 -15.34 12.47
CA GLY A 88 4.78 -15.45 12.87
C GLY A 88 5.47 -14.13 13.22
N ASP A 89 4.95 -12.98 12.76
CA ASP A 89 5.53 -11.65 12.98
C ASP A 89 4.44 -10.57 12.97
N LEU A 90 3.89 -10.30 14.16
CA LEU A 90 2.77 -9.39 14.39
C LEU A 90 3.06 -7.92 13.98
N TRP A 91 4.33 -7.51 13.90
CA TRP A 91 4.74 -6.11 13.68
C TRP A 91 5.71 -5.89 12.51
N GLY A 92 6.04 -6.92 11.74
CA GLY A 92 7.00 -6.80 10.65
C GLY A 92 6.41 -6.31 9.34
N ARG A 93 6.01 -7.24 8.49
CA ARG A 93 5.73 -6.96 7.06
C ARG A 93 4.45 -6.16 6.87
N LEU A 94 3.34 -6.49 7.55
CA LEU A 94 2.09 -5.75 7.42
C LEU A 94 2.19 -4.33 7.96
N TYR A 95 2.80 -4.15 9.12
CA TYR A 95 3.04 -2.81 9.65
C TYR A 95 3.83 -1.97 8.65
N LYS A 96 4.83 -2.55 7.98
CA LYS A 96 5.56 -1.89 6.89
C LYS A 96 4.68 -1.65 5.65
N ILE A 97 3.70 -2.48 5.32
CA ILE A 97 2.74 -2.24 4.21
C ILE A 97 1.85 -1.06 4.56
N VAL A 98 1.20 -1.11 5.73
CA VAL A 98 0.23 -0.11 6.21
C VAL A 98 0.89 1.24 6.39
N ARG A 99 2.14 1.28 6.87
CA ARG A 99 2.94 2.51 6.97
C ARG A 99 3.59 2.92 5.65
N GLU A 100 3.28 2.26 4.54
CA GLU A 100 3.89 2.43 3.22
C GLU A 100 5.43 2.26 3.19
N LYS A 101 6.01 1.75 4.27
CA LYS A 101 7.44 1.49 4.44
C LYS A 101 7.97 0.30 3.64
N LEU A 102 7.11 -0.47 2.97
CA LEU A 102 7.51 -1.46 1.96
C LEU A 102 7.86 -0.82 0.61
N HIS A 103 7.41 0.40 0.37
CA HIS A 103 7.81 1.22 -0.78
C HIS A 103 9.13 1.94 -0.50
N ARG A 104 10.20 1.18 -0.22
CA ARG A 104 11.54 1.77 -0.10
C ARG A 104 12.09 2.13 -1.47
N TRP A 105 12.10 3.43 -1.76
CA TRP A 105 12.80 4.02 -2.91
C TRP A 105 14.33 3.90 -2.77
N ALA A 106 14.84 3.84 -1.54
CA ALA A 106 16.23 3.51 -1.20
C ALA A 106 16.26 2.62 0.07
N PRO A 107 17.24 1.71 0.21
CA PRO A 107 17.50 1.08 1.50
C PRO A 107 17.74 2.18 2.56
N PRO A 108 17.27 2.00 3.80
CA PRO A 108 17.56 2.94 4.87
C PRO A 108 19.07 2.96 5.06
N ILE A 109 19.60 4.12 5.44
CA ILE A 109 21.03 4.33 5.67
C ILE A 109 21.64 3.23 6.56
N THR A 110 20.86 2.70 7.51
CA THR A 110 21.25 1.60 8.40
C THR A 110 21.52 0.27 7.70
N GLU A 111 20.90 -0.03 6.55
CA GLU A 111 21.20 -1.25 5.77
C GLU A 111 22.44 -1.11 4.88
N THR A 112 22.87 0.13 4.63
CA THR A 112 24.06 0.45 3.82
C THR A 112 25.29 0.80 4.65
N LEU A 113 25.11 1.04 5.95
CA LEU A 113 26.20 1.30 6.86
C LEU A 113 26.95 0.01 7.19
N ASP A 114 28.24 0.15 7.44
CA ASP A 114 29.07 -0.90 8.01
C ASP A 114 28.47 -1.33 9.38
N PRO A 115 28.18 -2.64 9.60
CA PRO A 115 27.53 -3.11 10.82
C PRO A 115 28.14 -2.61 12.14
N PRO A 116 29.47 -2.60 12.35
CA PRO A 116 30.05 -2.10 13.60
C PRO A 116 29.85 -0.58 13.78
N PHE A 117 29.90 0.19 12.69
CA PHE A 117 29.64 1.64 12.75
C PHE A 117 28.16 1.96 13.00
N LEU A 118 27.25 1.15 12.45
CA LEU A 118 25.83 1.24 12.78
C LEU A 118 25.59 0.97 14.27
N GLU A 119 26.24 -0.05 14.83
CA GLU A 119 26.13 -0.40 16.24
C GLU A 119 26.66 0.72 17.16
N GLU A 120 27.77 1.36 16.77
CA GLU A 120 28.29 2.56 17.45
C GLU A 120 27.29 3.72 17.42
N ILE A 121 26.68 4.01 16.26
CA ILE A 121 25.66 5.06 16.15
C ILE A 121 24.42 4.71 16.99
N LEU A 122 23.96 3.46 16.95
CA LEU A 122 22.79 3.03 17.70
C LEU A 122 23.02 3.10 19.20
N THR A 123 24.19 2.67 19.68
CA THR A 123 24.56 2.77 21.11
C THR A 123 24.74 4.23 21.57
N ALA A 124 25.22 5.11 20.69
CA ALA A 124 25.35 6.54 20.98
C ALA A 124 24.00 7.29 20.99
N LEU A 125 23.11 7.02 20.02
CA LEU A 125 21.79 7.67 19.90
C LEU A 125 20.75 7.07 20.85
N PHE A 126 20.81 5.77 21.05
CA PHE A 126 19.90 5.01 21.90
C PHE A 126 20.73 4.25 22.93
N SER A 127 21.10 4.94 24.01
CA SER A 127 21.92 4.35 25.06
C SER A 127 21.25 3.06 25.56
N THR A 128 21.91 1.93 25.35
CA THR A 128 21.50 0.62 25.89
C THR A 128 21.83 0.52 27.39
N LYS A 129 21.85 1.64 28.10
CA LYS A 129 21.82 1.59 29.55
C LYS A 129 20.52 0.87 29.90
N GLU A 130 20.63 -0.19 30.69
CA GLU A 130 19.48 -0.72 31.42
C GLU A 130 18.77 0.50 32.02
N TYR A 131 17.47 0.58 31.79
CA TYR A 131 16.69 1.73 32.20
C TYR A 131 16.82 1.88 33.73
N GLU A 132 17.72 2.73 34.19
CA GLU A 132 17.96 3.03 35.62
C GLU A 132 16.87 3.97 36.18
N GLY A 133 15.93 4.40 35.34
CA GLY A 133 14.73 5.11 35.79
C GLY A 133 13.83 4.17 36.57
N GLU A 134 13.09 4.71 37.54
CA GLU A 134 11.96 3.97 38.13
C GLU A 134 11.08 3.45 36.98
N PRO A 135 10.64 2.18 37.02
CA PRO A 135 9.73 1.65 36.02
C PRO A 135 8.62 2.68 35.84
N ILE A 136 8.41 3.17 34.61
CA ILE A 136 7.22 3.98 34.33
C ILE A 136 6.07 3.15 34.86
N PRO A 137 5.33 3.62 35.87
CA PRO A 137 4.23 2.85 36.40
C PRO A 137 3.36 2.55 35.19
N LEU A 138 3.21 1.27 34.85
CA LEU A 138 2.16 0.86 33.96
C LEU A 138 0.92 1.36 34.67
N LYS A 139 0.40 2.52 34.25
CA LYS A 139 -0.92 2.96 34.67
C LYS A 139 -1.79 1.80 34.23
N GLU A 140 -2.25 1.02 35.21
CA GLU A 140 -3.28 0.04 34.96
C GLU A 140 -4.33 0.76 34.12
N PRO A 141 -4.71 0.22 32.96
CA PRO A 141 -5.75 0.85 32.16
C PRO A 141 -6.89 1.15 33.12
N PRO A 142 -7.38 2.42 33.16
CA PRO A 142 -8.36 2.81 34.15
C PRO A 142 -9.49 1.79 34.13
N MET A 143 -9.77 1.22 35.30
CA MET A 143 -10.86 0.27 35.44
C MET A 143 -12.13 0.95 34.90
N TRP A 144 -12.88 0.24 34.07
CA TRP A 144 -14.11 0.77 33.52
C TRP A 144 -15.04 1.17 34.66
N ASP A 145 -15.26 2.47 34.79
CA ASP A 145 -16.25 3.06 35.68
C ASP A 145 -17.59 3.17 34.96
N GLU A 146 -18.68 2.94 35.69
CA GLU A 146 -20.05 3.12 35.20
C GLU A 146 -20.33 4.59 34.84
N GLU A 147 -19.56 5.54 35.37
CA GLU A 147 -19.57 6.95 34.96
C GLU A 147 -19.15 7.16 33.49
N TYR A 148 -18.33 6.26 32.92
CA TYR A 148 -17.97 6.29 31.48
C TYR A 148 -19.02 5.61 30.59
N GLY A 149 -20.08 5.08 31.19
CA GLY A 149 -21.20 4.47 30.50
C GLY A 149 -21.98 5.51 29.71
N ILE A 150 -22.11 5.29 28.40
CA ILE A 150 -22.88 6.20 27.54
C ILE A 150 -24.36 6.15 27.92
N ILE A 151 -24.94 7.29 28.30
CA ILE A 151 -26.35 7.38 28.69
C ILE A 151 -27.22 7.53 27.44
N GLN A 152 -28.44 6.98 27.45
CA GLN A 152 -29.40 7.13 26.34
C GLN A 152 -29.66 8.60 25.95
N GLY A 153 -29.61 9.53 26.91
CA GLY A 153 -29.71 10.97 26.66
C GLY A 153 -28.55 11.54 25.84
N GLU A 154 -27.32 11.08 26.10
CA GLU A 154 -26.11 11.50 25.38
C GLU A 154 -26.12 11.01 23.93
N ILE A 155 -26.62 9.79 23.70
CA ILE A 155 -26.84 9.26 22.35
C ILE A 155 -27.82 10.17 21.60
N GLY A 156 -28.91 10.58 22.24
CA GLY A 156 -29.89 11.49 21.66
C GLY A 156 -29.30 12.86 21.26
N GLU A 157 -28.42 13.43 22.08
CA GLU A 157 -27.72 14.67 21.74
C GLU A 157 -26.68 14.50 20.63
N ALA A 158 -25.94 13.39 20.65
CA ALA A 158 -24.97 13.06 19.61
C ALA A 158 -25.65 12.87 18.24
N VAL A 159 -26.81 12.22 18.21
CA VAL A 159 -27.63 12.05 17.01
C VAL A 159 -28.11 13.40 16.48
N LYS A 160 -28.51 14.35 17.34
CA LYS A 160 -28.87 15.72 16.91
C LYS A 160 -27.70 16.48 16.28
N ARG A 161 -26.47 16.21 16.71
CA ARG A 161 -25.24 16.78 16.12
C ARG A 161 -24.78 16.03 14.85
N LEU A 162 -25.32 14.85 14.58
CA LEU A 162 -25.01 14.06 13.39
C LEU A 162 -25.71 14.69 12.18
N GLY A 163 -24.97 15.47 11.40
CA GLY A 163 -25.52 16.12 10.21
C GLY A 163 -26.07 15.12 9.19
N THR A 164 -27.33 15.29 8.80
CA THR A 164 -28.09 14.44 7.87
C THR A 164 -27.60 14.45 6.41
N ARG A 165 -26.57 15.25 6.10
CA ARG A 165 -25.98 15.40 4.75
C ARG A 165 -24.51 14.97 4.69
N LYS A 166 -24.03 14.19 5.66
CA LYS A 166 -22.67 13.64 5.63
C LYS A 166 -22.60 12.45 4.66
N ALA A 167 -21.49 12.33 3.95
CA ALA A 167 -21.24 11.20 3.08
C ALA A 167 -21.22 9.88 3.89
N PRO A 168 -21.76 8.77 3.35
CA PRO A 168 -21.72 7.47 4.01
C PRO A 168 -20.28 7.02 4.28
N GLY A 169 -20.08 6.32 5.39
CA GLY A 169 -18.80 5.68 5.71
C GLY A 169 -18.49 4.49 4.79
N PRO A 170 -17.37 3.80 5.01
CA PRO A 170 -16.98 2.62 4.22
C PRO A 170 -18.04 1.49 4.26
N ASP A 171 -18.87 1.47 5.30
CA ASP A 171 -19.99 0.51 5.46
C ASP A 171 -21.24 0.89 4.65
N SER A 172 -21.22 2.01 3.93
CA SER A 172 -22.31 2.51 3.07
C SER A 172 -23.64 2.82 3.76
N ILE A 173 -23.66 2.89 5.09
CA ILE A 173 -24.84 3.28 5.87
C ILE A 173 -25.00 4.81 5.80
N PRO A 174 -26.13 5.33 5.28
CA PRO A 174 -26.38 6.77 5.23
C PRO A 174 -26.75 7.31 6.62
N GLY A 175 -26.35 8.54 6.94
CA GLY A 175 -26.68 9.21 8.22
C GLY A 175 -28.14 9.65 8.37
N LYS A 176 -29.06 9.06 7.60
CA LYS A 176 -30.49 9.33 7.61
C LYS A 176 -31.19 8.00 7.87
N ALA A 177 -31.84 7.88 9.02
CA ALA A 177 -32.77 6.79 9.31
C ALA A 177 -34.01 6.91 8.42
#